data_AF-A0A7Z0KA13-F1
#
_entry.id   AF-A0A7Z0KA13-F1
#
_cell.length_a   1.000
_cell.length_b   1.000
_cell.length_c   1.000
_cell.angle_alpha   90.00
_cell.angle_beta   90.00
_cell.angle_gamma   90.00
#
_symmetry.space_group_name_H-M   'P 1'
#
loop_
_entity.id
_entity.type
_entity.pdbx_description
1 polymer ?
#
loop_
_entity_poly.entity_id
_entity_poly.type
_entity_poly.pdbx_seq_one_letter_code
_entity_poly.pdbx_strand_id
1 'polypeptide(L)'
;MAAAVGSKAAVQVTGSAAAEESPRAGRLANLLCGAAVAGIGVAALWAAMELGLGSLTQPRAGTWPGIVSALLILVGVLIMTRAATYDDAERITSRAVGVLIGVASLVAMGQLIPQIGFEVPSFLLLVFWMSVLGKERLRLSVPLSAITVLAFYLIFITGLSVPLPRLF
;
A
#
# COMPACT_ATOMS: atom_id res chain seq x y z
N MET A 1 -51.62 18.28 -29.88
CA MET A 1 -50.46 18.67 -29.05
C MET A 1 -50.13 17.55 -28.06
N ALA A 2 -49.67 16.38 -28.55
CA ALA A 2 -49.32 15.22 -27.71
C ALA A 2 -48.57 14.12 -28.51
N ALA A 3 -47.47 14.45 -29.19
CA ALA A 3 -46.69 13.45 -29.94
C ALA A 3 -45.20 13.79 -30.11
N ALA A 4 -44.54 14.31 -29.06
CA ALA A 4 -43.12 14.70 -29.16
C ALA A 4 -42.28 14.39 -27.90
N VAL A 5 -42.71 13.43 -27.06
CA VAL A 5 -41.97 13.08 -25.82
C VAL A 5 -41.38 11.65 -25.87
N GLY A 6 -41.82 10.79 -26.79
CA GLY A 6 -41.41 9.36 -26.82
C GLY A 6 -40.10 9.02 -27.55
N SER A 7 -39.50 9.94 -28.32
CA SER A 7 -38.37 9.60 -29.22
C SER A 7 -36.98 9.77 -28.58
N LYS A 8 -36.83 10.59 -27.53
CA LYS A 8 -35.52 10.81 -26.89
C LYS A 8 -35.13 9.78 -25.82
N ALA A 9 -36.08 9.01 -25.29
CA ALA A 9 -35.80 8.03 -24.23
C ALA A 9 -35.19 6.71 -24.74
N ALA A 10 -35.47 6.32 -25.98
CA ALA A 10 -35.01 5.03 -26.53
C ALA A 10 -33.57 5.07 -27.10
N VAL A 11 -32.97 6.26 -27.28
CA VAL A 11 -31.63 6.40 -27.88
C VAL A 11 -30.52 6.51 -26.83
N GLN A 12 -30.85 6.72 -25.54
CA GLN A 12 -29.84 6.90 -24.48
C GLN A 12 -29.38 5.61 -23.77
N VAL A 13 -30.04 4.47 -23.99
CA VAL A 13 -29.68 3.21 -23.32
C VAL A 13 -28.59 2.42 -24.08
N THR A 14 -28.33 2.74 -25.34
CA THR A 14 -27.29 2.07 -26.15
C THR A 14 -25.92 2.76 -26.08
N GLY A 15 -25.74 3.72 -25.18
CA GLY A 15 -24.51 4.52 -25.02
C GLY A 15 -23.77 4.30 -23.71
N SER A 16 -24.07 3.23 -22.97
CA SER A 16 -23.45 2.89 -21.69
C SER A 16 -22.92 1.45 -21.77
N ALA A 17 -21.64 1.26 -21.46
CA ALA A 17 -20.91 -0.02 -21.43
C ALA A 17 -20.21 -0.48 -22.72
N ALA A 18 -19.73 0.45 -23.56
CA ALA A 18 -18.37 0.26 -24.04
C ALA A 18 -17.45 0.56 -22.85
N ALA A 19 -17.33 -0.41 -21.94
CA ALA A 19 -16.30 -0.38 -20.93
C ALA A 19 -15.00 -0.07 -21.68
N GLU A 20 -14.33 1.03 -21.33
CA GLU A 20 -12.95 1.25 -21.72
C GLU A 20 -12.19 0.03 -21.20
N GLU A 21 -12.03 -0.97 -22.06
CA GLU A 21 -11.30 -2.17 -21.73
C GLU A 21 -9.84 -1.74 -21.65
N SER A 22 -9.43 -1.37 -20.43
CA SER A 22 -8.08 -0.95 -20.10
C SER A 22 -7.12 -1.98 -20.72
N PRO A 23 -6.08 -1.56 -21.47
CA PRO A 23 -5.23 -2.49 -22.18
C PRO A 23 -4.75 -3.60 -21.24
N ARG A 24 -4.96 -4.85 -21.62
CA ARG A 24 -4.69 -6.00 -20.73
C ARG A 24 -3.18 -6.17 -20.50
N ALA A 25 -2.78 -6.56 -19.30
CA ALA A 25 -1.39 -6.86 -18.99
C ALA A 25 -0.98 -8.18 -19.66
N GLY A 26 0.11 -8.17 -20.43
CA GLY A 26 0.60 -9.37 -21.09
C GLY A 26 1.20 -10.40 -20.12
N ARG A 27 1.28 -11.66 -20.54
CA ARG A 27 1.89 -12.77 -19.77
C ARG A 27 3.23 -12.43 -19.14
N LEU A 28 4.10 -11.72 -19.85
CA LEU A 28 5.40 -11.30 -19.34
C LEU A 28 5.27 -10.33 -18.14
N ALA A 29 4.30 -9.41 -18.19
CA ALA A 29 4.04 -8.49 -17.09
C ALA A 29 3.56 -9.24 -15.84
N ASN A 30 2.67 -10.23 -16.00
CA ASN A 30 2.23 -11.08 -14.89
C ASN A 30 3.38 -11.89 -14.28
N LEU A 31 4.27 -12.44 -15.12
CA LEU A 31 5.47 -13.14 -14.65
C LEU A 31 6.41 -12.20 -13.88
N LEU A 32 6.66 -11.00 -14.40
CA LEU A 32 7.51 -10.01 -13.74
C LEU A 32 6.90 -9.52 -12.42
N CYS A 33 5.58 -9.29 -12.37
CA CYS A 33 4.87 -8.94 -11.13
C CYS A 33 4.97 -10.06 -10.10
N GLY A 34 4.68 -11.30 -10.48
CA GLY A 34 4.79 -12.45 -9.58
C GLY A 34 6.22 -12.66 -9.08
N ALA A 35 7.22 -12.50 -9.96
CA ALA A 35 8.64 -12.56 -9.60
C ALA A 35 9.05 -11.44 -8.64
N ALA A 36 8.58 -10.21 -8.86
CA ALA A 36 8.84 -9.08 -7.97
C ALA A 36 8.23 -9.30 -6.58
N VAL A 37 6.95 -9.73 -6.52
CA VAL A 37 6.27 -10.03 -5.25
C VAL A 37 6.97 -11.16 -4.50
N ALA A 38 7.32 -12.25 -5.19
CA ALA A 38 8.05 -13.36 -4.60
C ALA A 38 9.45 -12.93 -4.12
N GLY A 39 10.17 -12.14 -4.92
CA GLY A 39 11.49 -11.61 -4.58
C GLY A 39 11.47 -10.72 -3.34
N ILE A 40 10.48 -9.83 -3.21
CA ILE A 40 10.25 -9.03 -1.99
C ILE A 40 9.97 -9.94 -0.80
N GLY A 41 9.14 -10.96 -0.98
CA GLY A 41 8.86 -11.96 0.06
C GLY A 41 10.12 -12.71 0.50
N VAL A 42 11.01 -13.11 -0.42
CA VAL A 42 12.29 -13.76 -0.08
C VAL A 42 13.20 -12.83 0.69
N ALA A 43 13.34 -11.57 0.27
CA ALA A 43 14.15 -10.58 0.98
C ALA A 43 13.61 -10.29 2.38
N ALA A 44 12.28 -10.16 2.52
CA ALA A 44 11.63 -9.96 3.80
C ALA A 44 11.74 -11.18 4.72
N LEU A 45 11.68 -12.40 4.16
CA LEU A 45 11.91 -13.63 4.92
C LEU A 45 13.34 -13.71 5.44
N TRP A 46 14.32 -13.27 4.65
CA TRP A 46 15.70 -13.17 5.08
C TRP A 46 15.83 -12.23 6.29
N ALA A 47 15.30 -11.01 6.19
CA ALA A 47 15.29 -10.06 7.31
C ALA A 47 14.54 -10.61 8.54
N ALA A 48 13.45 -11.35 8.33
CA ALA A 48 12.69 -12.00 9.40
C ALA A 48 13.52 -13.08 10.13
N MET A 49 14.37 -13.81 9.41
CA MET A 49 15.27 -14.79 10.01
C MET A 49 16.34 -14.12 10.87
N GLU A 50 16.88 -12.98 10.43
CA GLU A 50 17.83 -12.18 11.23
C GLU A 50 17.20 -11.66 12.53
N LEU A 51 15.91 -11.30 12.50
CA LEU A 51 15.12 -10.91 13.68
C LEU A 51 14.79 -12.10 14.62
N GLY A 52 14.95 -13.33 14.14
CA GLY A 52 14.65 -14.57 14.83
C GLY A 52 13.16 -14.92 14.81
N LEU A 53 12.82 -16.11 14.29
CA LEU A 53 11.45 -16.59 14.13
C LEU A 53 10.85 -17.19 15.42
N GLY A 54 11.65 -17.49 16.44
CA GLY A 54 11.16 -18.09 17.69
C GLY A 54 10.59 -19.50 17.49
N SER A 55 9.67 -19.89 18.37
CA SER A 55 8.89 -21.13 18.26
C SER A 55 7.39 -20.83 18.18
N LEU A 56 6.56 -21.81 17.82
CA LEU A 56 5.10 -21.63 17.78
C LEU A 56 4.49 -21.28 19.15
N THR A 57 5.15 -21.70 20.23
CA THR A 57 4.73 -21.41 21.61
C THR A 57 5.39 -20.15 22.19
N GLN A 58 6.48 -19.67 21.58
CA GLN A 58 7.17 -18.43 21.96
C GLN A 58 7.61 -17.68 20.70
N PRO A 59 6.66 -16.97 20.05
CA PRO A 59 6.96 -16.19 18.87
C PRO A 59 7.92 -15.05 19.21
N ARG A 60 8.87 -14.78 18.30
CA ARG A 60 9.84 -13.69 18.39
C ARG A 60 9.50 -12.61 17.36
N ALA A 61 10.26 -11.52 17.37
CA ALA A 61 10.03 -10.38 16.48
C ALA A 61 9.98 -10.77 14.98
N GLY A 62 10.69 -11.82 14.57
CA GLY A 62 10.70 -12.31 13.19
C GLY A 62 9.50 -13.16 12.79
N THR A 63 8.73 -13.74 13.71
CA THR A 63 7.65 -14.70 13.37
C THR A 63 6.59 -14.07 12.47
N TRP A 64 6.12 -12.88 12.82
CA TRP A 64 5.10 -12.17 12.06
C TRP A 64 5.59 -11.75 10.66
N PRO A 65 6.74 -11.04 10.53
CA PRO A 65 7.35 -10.80 9.23
C PRO A 65 7.57 -12.08 8.41
N GLY A 66 7.96 -13.19 9.06
CA GLY A 66 8.15 -14.47 8.40
C GLY A 66 6.87 -15.04 7.78
N ILE A 67 5.75 -15.00 8.51
CA ILE A 67 4.44 -15.45 8.01
C ILE A 67 4.01 -14.62 6.80
N VAL A 68 4.07 -13.30 6.91
CA VAL A 68 3.70 -12.39 5.81
C VAL A 68 4.60 -12.63 4.59
N SER A 69 5.90 -12.83 4.82
CA SER A 69 6.86 -13.13 3.75
C SER A 69 6.57 -14.45 3.04
N ALA A 70 6.22 -15.50 3.78
CA ALA A 70 5.82 -16.79 3.20
C ALA A 70 4.54 -16.65 2.36
N LEU A 71 3.56 -15.87 2.83
CA LEU A 71 2.34 -15.57 2.06
C LEU A 71 2.65 -14.79 0.78
N LEU A 72 3.55 -13.80 0.83
CA LEU A 72 3.98 -13.05 -0.35
C LEU A 72 4.67 -13.96 -1.38
N ILE A 73 5.56 -14.87 -0.92
CA ILE A 73 6.20 -15.86 -1.80
C ILE A 73 5.14 -16.74 -2.46
N LEU A 74 4.20 -17.28 -1.68
CA LEU A 74 3.13 -18.12 -2.18
C LEU A 74 2.26 -17.38 -3.22
N VAL A 75 1.86 -16.15 -2.93
CA VAL A 75 1.06 -15.32 -3.85
C VAL A 75 1.86 -15.02 -5.13
N GLY A 76 3.13 -14.67 -5.03
CA GLY A 76 3.99 -14.43 -6.20
C GLY A 76 4.12 -15.67 -7.08
N VAL A 77 4.31 -16.85 -6.48
CA VAL A 77 4.33 -18.14 -7.21
C VAL A 77 2.98 -18.44 -7.84
N LEU A 78 1.87 -18.19 -7.14
CA LEU A 78 0.53 -18.38 -7.69
C LEU A 78 0.29 -17.48 -8.90
N ILE A 79 0.71 -16.21 -8.84
CA ILE A 79 0.64 -15.28 -9.98
C ILE A 79 1.46 -15.82 -11.16
N MET A 80 2.69 -16.29 -10.93
CA MET A 80 3.54 -16.83 -11.99
C MET A 80 2.97 -18.10 -12.63
N THR A 81 2.47 -19.05 -11.82
CA THR A 81 1.86 -20.30 -12.33
C THR A 81 0.59 -20.06 -13.11
N ARG A 82 -0.13 -19.00 -12.78
CA ARG A 82 -1.40 -18.60 -13.40
C ARG A 82 -1.25 -17.57 -14.51
N ALA A 83 -0.03 -17.08 -14.77
CA ALA A 83 0.25 -16.01 -15.73
C ALA A 83 -0.17 -16.32 -17.18
N ALA A 84 -0.34 -17.59 -17.54
CA ALA A 84 -0.80 -18.02 -18.86
C ALA A 84 -2.33 -18.17 -18.98
N THR A 85 -3.06 -18.10 -17.86
CA THR A 85 -4.53 -18.34 -17.81
C THR A 85 -5.30 -17.12 -17.31
N TYR A 86 -4.64 -16.20 -16.60
CA TYR A 86 -5.26 -14.95 -16.13
C TYR A 86 -5.02 -13.82 -17.14
N ASP A 87 -6.09 -13.48 -17.87
CA ASP A 87 -6.12 -12.39 -18.84
C ASP A 87 -6.84 -11.12 -18.33
N ASP A 88 -7.32 -11.15 -17.09
CA ASP A 88 -8.05 -10.04 -16.44
C ASP A 88 -7.13 -9.08 -15.66
N ALA A 89 -5.81 -9.13 -15.94
CA ALA A 89 -4.85 -8.25 -15.28
C ALA A 89 -4.80 -6.89 -15.99
N GLU A 90 -5.00 -5.81 -15.23
CA GLU A 90 -4.90 -4.45 -15.74
C GLU A 90 -3.43 -4.06 -16.02
N ARG A 91 -3.17 -3.34 -17.12
CA ARG A 91 -1.79 -2.93 -17.46
C ARG A 91 -1.24 -1.94 -16.43
N ILE A 92 0.06 -2.10 -16.15
CA ILE A 92 0.82 -1.18 -15.31
C ILE A 92 0.83 0.19 -15.99
N THR A 93 0.11 1.14 -15.39
CA THR A 93 0.10 2.55 -15.83
C THR A 93 1.04 3.39 -14.97
N SER A 94 1.27 4.64 -15.39
CA SER A 94 2.07 5.61 -14.61
C SER A 94 1.55 5.86 -13.19
N ARG A 95 0.31 5.42 -12.88
CA ARG A 95 -0.25 5.46 -11.52
C ARG A 95 0.50 4.54 -10.55
N ALA A 96 1.18 3.50 -11.04
CA ALA A 96 2.04 2.63 -10.24
C ALA A 96 3.22 3.37 -9.58
N VAL A 97 3.64 4.52 -10.13
CA VAL A 97 4.66 5.38 -9.52
C VAL A 97 4.23 5.86 -8.14
N GLY A 98 2.92 6.10 -7.91
CA GLY A 98 2.41 6.47 -6.59
C GLY A 98 2.64 5.38 -5.53
N VAL A 99 2.58 4.11 -5.93
CA VAL A 99 2.88 2.97 -5.05
C VAL A 99 4.35 2.96 -4.69
N LEU A 100 5.25 3.15 -5.67
CA LEU A 100 6.69 3.23 -5.43
C LEU A 100 7.05 4.41 -4.51
N ILE A 101 6.42 5.57 -4.70
CA ILE A 101 6.58 6.74 -3.84
C ILE A 101 6.11 6.41 -2.41
N GLY A 102 4.97 5.75 -2.25
CA GLY A 102 4.46 5.30 -0.96
C GLY A 102 5.45 4.37 -0.25
N VAL A 103 5.95 3.35 -0.94
CA VAL A 103 6.96 2.42 -0.41
C VAL A 103 8.25 3.15 -0.03
N ALA A 104 8.77 4.02 -0.90
CA ALA A 104 9.98 4.79 -0.62
C ALA A 104 9.82 5.69 0.61
N SER A 105 8.65 6.31 0.78
CA SER A 105 8.35 7.14 1.95
C SER A 105 8.31 6.34 3.26
N LEU A 106 7.82 5.10 3.24
CA LEU A 106 7.84 4.20 4.40
C LEU A 106 9.27 3.78 4.77
N VAL A 107 10.10 3.46 3.77
CA VAL A 107 11.53 3.15 3.98
C VAL A 107 12.26 4.35 4.57
N ALA A 108 12.03 5.55 4.02
CA ALA A 108 12.59 6.79 4.55
C ALA A 108 12.18 7.04 6.00
N MET A 109 10.90 6.86 6.34
CA MET A 109 10.43 6.95 7.72
C MET A 109 11.16 5.97 8.64
N GLY A 110 11.28 4.70 8.22
CA GLY A 110 11.98 3.67 9.00
C GLY A 110 13.44 4.02 9.30
N GLN A 111 14.13 4.67 8.36
CA GLN A 111 15.51 5.13 8.54
C GLN A 111 15.63 6.40 9.38
N LEU A 112 14.60 7.25 9.39
CA LEU A 112 14.58 8.48 10.17
C LEU A 112 14.25 8.24 11.65
N ILE A 113 13.48 7.20 11.99
CA ILE A 113 13.10 6.88 13.37
C ILE A 113 14.31 6.78 14.32
N PRO A 114 15.39 6.04 13.99
CA PRO A 114 16.58 5.98 14.85
C PRO A 114 17.33 7.32 15.00
N GLN A 115 17.13 8.28 14.09
CA GLN A 115 17.89 9.53 14.05
C GLN A 115 17.15 10.70 14.72
N ILE A 116 15.84 10.84 14.46
CA ILE A 116 15.04 12.05 14.78
C ILE A 116 13.85 11.70 15.68
N GLY A 117 13.77 10.47 16.19
CA GLY A 117 12.63 9.99 16.97
C GLY A 117 11.39 9.69 16.10
N PHE A 118 10.30 9.24 16.73
CA PHE A 118 9.07 8.82 16.05
C PHE A 118 8.23 9.99 15.52
N GLU A 119 8.24 11.13 16.21
CA GLU A 119 7.24 12.19 16.06
C GLU A 119 7.39 12.94 14.73
N VAL A 120 8.61 13.39 14.42
CA VAL A 120 8.90 14.17 13.22
C VAL A 120 8.69 13.35 11.94
N PRO A 121 9.22 12.11 11.82
CA PRO A 121 9.02 11.30 10.62
C PRO A 121 7.55 10.93 10.38
N SER A 122 6.80 10.62 11.45
CA SER A 122 5.37 10.28 11.34
C SER A 122 4.53 11.47 10.87
N PHE A 123 4.78 12.66 11.42
CA PHE A 123 4.09 13.88 10.99
C PHE A 123 4.39 14.20 9.52
N LEU A 124 5.67 14.17 9.13
CA LEU A 124 6.07 14.41 7.75
C LEU A 124 5.45 13.39 6.80
N LEU A 125 5.43 12.11 7.16
CA LEU A 125 4.84 11.06 6.35
C LEU A 125 3.33 11.27 6.13
N LEU A 126 2.59 11.60 7.20
CA LEU A 126 1.14 11.83 7.11
C LEU A 126 0.80 13.06 6.25
N VAL A 127 1.54 14.16 6.42
CA VAL A 127 1.40 15.35 5.58
C VAL A 127 1.73 15.01 4.13
N PHE A 128 2.81 14.25 3.89
CA PHE A 128 3.22 13.81 2.56
C PHE A 128 2.15 12.93 1.90
N TRP A 129 1.61 11.93 2.61
CA TRP A 129 0.57 11.04 2.07
C TRP A 129 -0.71 11.81 1.74
N MET A 130 -1.19 12.66 2.66
CA MET A 130 -2.40 13.46 2.41
C MET A 130 -2.20 14.47 1.26
N SER A 131 -1.04 15.13 1.19
CA SER A 131 -0.76 16.15 0.16
C SER A 131 -0.42 15.58 -1.21
N VAL A 132 0.35 14.49 -1.27
CA VAL A 132 0.90 13.94 -2.52
C VAL A 132 0.05 12.79 -3.05
N LEU A 133 -0.34 11.84 -2.19
CA LEU A 133 -1.17 10.70 -2.60
C LEU A 133 -2.66 11.06 -2.58
N GLY A 134 -3.10 11.83 -1.57
CA GLY A 134 -4.49 12.29 -1.43
C GLY A 134 -4.86 13.48 -2.31
N LYS A 135 -3.86 14.24 -2.83
CA LYS A 135 -4.04 15.52 -3.53
C LYS A 135 -4.89 16.55 -2.76
N GLU A 136 -4.99 16.38 -1.45
CA GLU A 136 -5.78 17.26 -0.59
C GLU A 136 -5.04 18.57 -0.35
N ARG A 137 -5.78 19.65 -0.08
CA ARG A 137 -5.16 20.93 0.24
C ARG A 137 -4.42 20.80 1.56
N LEU A 138 -3.15 21.22 1.58
CA LEU A 138 -2.28 21.24 2.78
C LEU A 138 -2.95 21.82 4.04
N ARG A 139 -3.94 22.71 3.86
CA ARG A 139 -4.75 23.30 4.94
C ARG A 139 -5.53 22.27 5.76
N LEU A 140 -6.00 21.17 5.17
CA LEU A 140 -6.67 20.08 5.90
C LEU A 140 -5.68 19.00 6.32
N SER A 141 -4.67 18.72 5.49
CA SER A 141 -3.66 17.70 5.74
C SER A 141 -2.82 17.99 6.99
N VAL A 142 -2.40 19.24 7.20
CA VAL A 142 -1.55 19.65 8.33
C VAL A 142 -2.23 19.49 9.69
N PRO A 143 -3.41 20.08 9.95
CA PRO A 143 -4.06 19.94 11.27
C PRO A 143 -4.48 18.51 11.55
N LEU A 144 -4.96 17.77 10.54
CA LEU A 144 -5.35 16.37 10.73
C LEU A 144 -4.14 15.50 11.08
N SER A 145 -3.02 15.66 10.36
CA SER A 145 -1.77 14.95 10.66
C SER A 145 -1.25 15.30 12.05
N ALA A 146 -1.29 16.57 12.45
CA ALA A 146 -0.87 17.00 13.78
C ALA A 146 -1.72 16.36 14.88
N ILE A 147 -3.05 16.36 14.72
CA ILE A 147 -3.98 15.73 15.67
C ILE A 147 -3.74 14.22 15.74
N THR A 148 -3.56 13.54 14.62
CA THR A 148 -3.28 12.10 14.59
C THR A 148 -1.98 11.78 15.29
N VAL A 149 -0.88 12.48 14.99
CA VAL A 149 0.41 12.26 15.66
C VAL A 149 0.30 12.52 17.16
N LEU A 150 -0.37 13.59 17.56
CA LEU A 150 -0.59 13.92 18.96
C LEU A 150 -1.42 12.84 19.68
N ALA A 151 -2.47 12.33 19.05
CA ALA A 151 -3.28 11.26 19.60
C ALA A 151 -2.46 9.97 19.78
N PHE A 152 -1.66 9.58 18.79
CA PHE A 152 -0.75 8.45 18.89
C PHE A 152 0.29 8.65 20.00
N TYR A 153 0.90 9.85 20.08
CA TYR A 153 1.84 10.20 21.13
C TYR A 153 1.21 10.02 22.52
N LEU A 154 0.02 10.56 22.74
CA LEU A 154 -0.70 10.44 24.00
C LEU A 154 -1.02 8.97 24.32
N ILE A 155 -1.55 8.20 23.37
CA ILE A 155 -1.90 6.79 23.59
C ILE A 155 -0.66 5.96 23.95
N PHE A 156 0.41 6.09 23.18
CA PHE A 156 1.60 5.23 23.35
C PHE A 156 2.42 5.58 24.59
N ILE A 157 2.53 6.88 24.92
CA ILE A 157 3.35 7.32 26.05
C ILE A 157 2.54 7.31 27.33
N THR A 158 1.35 7.93 27.34
CA THR A 158 0.55 8.04 28.58
C THR A 158 -0.28 6.78 28.84
N GLY A 159 -0.80 6.15 27.78
CA GLY A 159 -1.62 4.94 27.92
C GLY A 159 -0.81 3.65 28.05
N LEU A 160 0.19 3.46 27.18
CA LEU A 160 0.93 2.19 27.04
C LEU A 160 2.33 2.20 27.67
N SER A 161 2.87 3.36 28.07
CA SER A 161 4.21 3.51 28.69
C SER A 161 5.34 2.78 27.93
N VAL A 162 5.25 2.69 26.60
CA VAL A 162 6.29 2.06 25.78
C VAL A 162 7.44 3.06 25.57
N PRO A 163 8.71 2.68 25.82
CA PRO A 163 9.85 3.54 25.53
C PRO A 163 10.06 3.62 24.01
N LEU A 164 9.45 4.63 23.39
CA LEU A 164 9.72 4.98 21.99
C LEU A 164 10.95 5.90 21.93
N PRO A 165 11.83 5.75 20.91
CA PRO A 165 12.89 6.70 20.63
C PRO A 165 12.25 8.07 20.35
N ARG A 166 12.56 9.03 21.23
CA ARG A 166 11.97 10.36 21.26
C ARG A 166 13.07 11.38 21.44
N LEU A 167 12.88 12.55 20.87
CA LEU A 167 13.83 13.65 21.02
C LEU A 167 13.73 14.34 22.39
N PHE A 168 12.67 14.08 23.16
CA PHE A 168 12.42 14.60 24.52
C PHE A 168 11.71 13.56 25.41
#